data_AF-A0A449A5Z7-F1
#
_entry.id   AF-A0A449A5Z7-F1
#
_cell.length_a   1.000
_cell.length_b   1.000
_cell.length_c   1.000
_cell.angle_alpha   90.00
_cell.angle_beta   90.00
_cell.angle_gamma   90.00
#
_symmetry.space_group_name_H-M   'P 1'
#
loop_
_entity.id
_entity.type
_entity.pdbx_description
1 polymer ?
#
loop_
_entity_poly.entity_id
_entity_poly.type
_entity_poly.pdbx_seq_one_letter_code
_entity_poly.pdbx_strand_id
1 'polypeptide(L)' 'MKKLKVFETFSGIGAQHKALEILKKENPNFDFEIVATCDWDVYANIAYDAIFHNSIRERERERFRKKK' A
#
# COMPACT_ATOMS: atom_id res chain seq x y z
N MET A 1 -6.87 -18.68 -9.96
CA MET A 1 -6.78 -18.91 -8.51
C MET A 1 -7.52 -17.82 -7.78
N LYS A 2 -8.01 -18.09 -6.56
CA LYS A 2 -8.73 -17.10 -5.77
C LYS A 2 -7.72 -16.20 -5.05
N LYS A 3 -7.89 -14.89 -5.18
CA LYS A 3 -7.06 -13.87 -4.54
C LYS A 3 -7.40 -13.77 -3.05
N LEU A 4 -6.40 -13.78 -2.18
CA LEU A 4 -6.60 -13.56 -0.75
C LEU A 4 -6.93 -12.08 -0.51
N LYS A 5 -8.05 -11.79 0.16
CA LYS A 5 -8.40 -10.43 0.58
C LYS A 5 -7.88 -10.22 1.99
N VAL A 6 -7.00 -9.23 2.16
CA VAL A 6 -6.28 -8.97 3.42
C VAL A 6 -6.72 -7.63 3.98
N PHE A 7 -7.09 -7.63 5.26
CA PHE A 7 -7.31 -6.43 6.06
C PHE A 7 -6.19 -6.33 7.10
N GLU A 8 -5.37 -5.28 7.04
CA GLU A 8 -4.21 -5.11 7.93
C GLU A 8 -4.58 -4.20 9.12
N THR A 9 -4.86 -4.80 10.27
CA THR A 9 -5.00 -4.06 11.55
C THR A 9 -3.64 -3.83 12.18
N PHE A 10 -3.40 -2.64 12.71
CA PHE A 10 -2.08 -2.21 13.20
C PHE A 10 -1.03 -2.31 12.09
N SER A 11 -1.36 -1.76 10.93
CA SER A 11 -0.58 -1.91 9.70
C SER A 11 0.81 -1.28 9.76
N GLY A 12 1.01 -0.30 10.66
CA GLY A 12 2.19 0.54 10.70
C GLY A 12 2.47 1.14 9.33
N ILE A 13 3.73 1.10 8.91
CA ILE A 13 4.15 1.53 7.57
C ILE A 13 3.97 0.44 6.49
N GLY A 14 3.39 -0.72 6.82
CA GLY A 14 3.08 -1.81 5.89
C GLY A 14 4.14 -2.89 5.74
N ALA A 15 4.76 -3.31 6.85
CA ALA A 15 5.67 -4.45 6.85
C ALA A 15 4.98 -5.75 6.39
N GLN A 16 3.72 -5.94 6.77
CA GLN A 16 2.89 -7.10 6.37
C GLN A 16 2.69 -7.13 4.85
N HIS A 17 2.24 -6.02 4.25
CA HIS A 17 2.09 -5.86 2.80
C HIS A 17 3.40 -6.17 2.09
N LYS A 18 4.54 -5.64 2.59
CA LYS A 18 5.84 -5.91 1.98
C LYS A 18 6.22 -7.39 1.98
N ALA A 19 5.95 -8.09 3.07
CA ALA A 19 6.18 -9.54 3.16
C ALA A 19 5.28 -10.31 2.17
N LEU A 20 4.02 -9.91 2.02
CA LEU A 20 3.10 -10.52 1.05
C LEU A 20 3.56 -10.30 -0.40
N GLU A 21 4.12 -9.14 -0.74
CA GLU A 21 4.72 -8.90 -2.06
C GLU A 21 5.89 -9.85 -2.35
N ILE A 22 6.76 -10.08 -1.34
CA ILE A 22 7.88 -11.02 -1.45
C ILE A 22 7.36 -12.43 -1.69
N LEU A 23 6.38 -12.88 -0.89
CA LEU A 23 5.77 -14.21 -1.06
C LEU A 23 5.08 -14.37 -2.42
N LYS A 24 4.41 -13.33 -2.93
CA LYS A 24 3.80 -13.33 -4.26
C LYS A 24 4.84 -13.41 -5.38
N LYS A 25 6.00 -12.79 -5.21
CA LYS A 25 7.11 -12.88 -6.16
C LYS A 25 7.75 -14.27 -6.17
N GLU A 26 7.90 -14.89 -5.00
CA GLU A 26 8.54 -16.20 -4.84
C GLU A 26 7.60 -17.37 -5.17
N ASN A 27 6.28 -17.17 -5.08
CA ASN A 27 5.28 -18.21 -5.28
C ASN A 27 4.28 -17.79 -6.38
N PRO A 28 4.44 -18.26 -7.64
CA PRO A 28 3.54 -17.91 -8.76
C PRO A 28 2.06 -18.26 -8.52
N ASN A 29 1.81 -19.19 -7.59
CA ASN A 29 0.47 -19.63 -7.21
C ASN A 29 -0.17 -18.84 -6.06
N PHE A 30 0.53 -17.82 -5.54
CA PHE A 30 0.06 -16.98 -4.44
C PHE A 30 -0.30 -15.58 -4.96
N ASP A 31 -1.54 -15.14 -4.70
CA ASP A 31 -1.99 -13.79 -5.02
C ASP A 31 -2.84 -13.22 -3.88
N PHE A 32 -2.71 -11.92 -3.65
CA PHE A 32 -3.37 -11.21 -2.57
C PHE A 32 -3.73 -9.77 -2.96
N GLU A 33 -4.68 -9.20 -2.24
CA GLU A 33 -5.13 -7.82 -2.32
C GLU A 33 -5.31 -7.27 -0.90
N ILE A 34 -4.62 -6.18 -0.59
CA ILE A 34 -4.92 -5.39 0.60
C ILE A 34 -6.21 -4.62 0.33
N VAL A 35 -7.29 -4.96 1.04
CA VAL A 35 -8.61 -4.33 0.85
C VAL A 35 -8.83 -3.14 1.77
N ALA A 36 -8.12 -3.10 2.91
CA ALA A 36 -8.11 -1.98 3.84
C ALA A 36 -6.92 -2.10 4.81
N THR A 37 -6.55 -0.97 5.39
CA THR A 37 -5.57 -0.86 6.48
C THR A 37 -6.19 -0.10 7.64
N CYS A 38 -5.71 -0.35 8.85
CA CYS A 38 -6.13 0.39 10.04
C CYS A 38 -4.93 0.62 10.94
N ASP A 39 -4.57 1.89 11.13
CA ASP A 39 -3.59 2.31 12.11
C ASP A 39 -4.00 3.64 12.75
N TRP A 40 -3.65 3.80 14.02
CA TRP A 40 -3.92 5.02 14.78
C TRP A 40 -2.87 6.11 14.54
N ASP A 41 -1.66 5.74 14.13
CA ASP A 41 -0.57 6.68 13.87
C ASP A 41 -0.75 7.30 12.47
N VAL A 42 -1.05 8.60 12.45
CA VAL A 42 -1.23 9.37 11.22
C VAL A 42 0.02 9.35 10.32
N TYR A 43 1.22 9.33 10.90
CA TYR A 43 2.46 9.31 10.13
C TYR A 43 2.70 7.93 9.54
N ALA A 44 2.33 6.87 10.25
CA ALA A 44 2.38 5.50 9.73
C ALA A 44 1.45 5.36 8.52
N ASN A 45 0.23 5.90 8.59
CA ASN A 45 -0.72 5.89 7.48
C ASN A 45 -0.22 6.69 6.26
N ILE A 46 0.36 7.89 6.47
CA ILE A 46 0.95 8.68 5.37
C ILE A 46 2.13 7.94 4.73
N ALA A 47 3.00 7.33 5.55
CA ALA A 47 4.14 6.57 5.05
C ALA A 47 3.67 5.32 4.27
N TYR A 48 2.68 4.60 4.76
CA TYR A 48 2.08 3.46 4.06
C TYR A 48 1.56 3.88 2.67
N ASP A 49 0.77 4.95 2.62
CA ASP A 49 0.21 5.50 1.38
C ASP A 49 1.34 5.94 0.41
N ALA A 50 2.40 6.55 0.93
CA ALA A 50 3.57 6.93 0.14
C ALA A 50 4.31 5.71 -0.46
N ILE A 51 4.47 4.63 0.32
CA ILE A 51 5.20 3.42 -0.08
C ILE A 51 4.42 2.63 -1.15
N PHE A 52 3.12 2.41 -0.94
CA PHE A 52 2.35 1.45 -1.75
C PHE A 52 1.43 2.07 -2.79
N HIS A 53 1.02 3.34 -2.64
CA HIS A 53 0.01 3.97 -3.50
C HIS A 53 0.52 5.13 -4.35
N ASN A 54 1.79 5.55 -4.22
CA ASN A 54 2.40 6.67 -4.98
C ASN A 54 1.58 7.99 -4.96
N SER A 55 0.63 8.12 -4.04
CA SER A 55 -0.39 9.17 -4.04
C SER A 55 0.21 10.58 -3.92
N ILE A 56 1.37 10.68 -3.27
CA ILE A 56 2.11 11.92 -3.09
C ILE A 56 2.63 12.41 -4.45
N ARG A 57 3.23 11.51 -5.24
CA ARG A 57 3.80 11.83 -6.55
C ARG A 57 2.74 12.26 -7.55
N GLU A 58 1.57 11.63 -7.50
CA GLU A 58 0.43 12.00 -8.35
C GLU A 58 -0.16 13.36 -7.98
N ARG A 59 -0.39 13.59 -6.68
CA ARG A 59 -0.86 14.89 -6.16
C ARG A 59 0.10 16.03 -6.49
N GLU A 60 1.41 15.80 -6.41
CA GLU A 60 2.42 16.79 -6.82
C GLU A 60 2.36 17.07 -8.32
N ARG A 61 2.28 16.04 -9.17
CA ARG A 61 2.12 16.20 -10.62
C ARG A 61 0.90 17.03 -10.99
N GLU A 62 -0.24 16.80 -10.32
CA GLU A 62 -1.46 17.60 -10.53
C GLU A 62 -1.27 19.06 -10.12
N ARG A 63 -0.62 19.32 -8.97
CA ARG A 63 -0.31 20.69 -8.54
C ARG A 63 0.58 21.43 -9.53
N PHE A 64 1.58 20.75 -10.11
CA PHE A 64 2.43 21.33 -11.15
C PHE A 64 1.66 21.61 -12.45
N ARG A 65 0.75 20.73 -12.87
CA ARG A 65 -0.10 20.93 -14.06
C ARG A 65 -1.04 22.13 -13.91
N LYS A 66 -1.60 22.37 -12.72
CA LYS A 66 -2.52 23.50 -12.45
C LYS A 66 -1.83 24.87 -12.36
N LYS A 67 -0.50 24.92 -12.25
CA LYS A 67 0.28 26.16 -12.20
C LYS A 67 0.78 26.64 -13.57
N LYS A 68 0.63 25.83 -14.62
CA LYS A 68 0.84 26.20 -16.03
C LYS A 68 -0.48 26.66 -16.64
#